data_AF-A0A3N1G8Y5-F1
#
_entry.id   AF-A0A3N1G8Y5-F1
#
_cell.length_a   1.000
_cell.length_b   1.000
_cell.length_c   1.000
_cell.angle_alpha   90.00
_cell.angle_beta   90.00
_cell.angle_gamma   90.00
#
_symmetry.space_group_name_H-M   'P 1'
#
loop_
_entity.id
_entity.type
_entity.pdbx_description
1 polymer ?
#
loop_
_entity_poly.entity_id
_entity_poly.type
_entity_poly.pdbx_seq_one_letter_code
_entity_poly.pdbx_strand_id
1 'polypeptide(L)'
;MSRSTSAPRAVARAVARATGAGGEWRRLRAEVVEARGEARAARREALHARRQLEELLVEVRGLRDDAARREEASRAQLGAAVAAVRGDAGAHHEDLLARLGAVDARVGTRLATHQVAPALWRGVRAGEVGTWSLLALRDLLPGATRLPPPGGAAGWAATPETVLLLVREVLARREHPVVVELGSGTSTAWVAAALRERGGGRVVSVEHDEHYADGTRRALRAAGLDDLSEVLVGALAPLPDGTGPAGHTTAWYPEDVVRRLPPLVDLLFVDGPPGGTGPAARRPALPALAGLLAPGAAVVLDDTDRPEEREVVARWLEDVPGLRVEATTDRATLLRVPDDHGGPRPDAPGPAAGG
;
A
#
# COMPACT_ATOMS: atom_id res chain seq x y z
N MET A 1 50.23 -111.34 -41.32
CA MET A 1 49.97 -110.00 -41.88
C MET A 1 48.56 -109.58 -41.48
N SER A 2 48.48 -108.57 -40.62
CA SER A 2 47.31 -108.20 -39.83
C SER A 2 46.25 -107.49 -40.67
N ARG A 3 45.08 -108.11 -40.85
CA ARG A 3 43.88 -107.44 -41.37
C ARG A 3 43.19 -106.72 -40.22
N SER A 4 42.72 -105.50 -40.51
CA SER A 4 41.45 -104.90 -40.06
C SER A 4 41.18 -104.89 -38.55
N THR A 5 41.13 -103.73 -37.87
CA THR A 5 39.83 -103.16 -37.42
C THR A 5 40.01 -101.80 -36.71
N SER A 6 40.64 -100.79 -37.33
CA SER A 6 40.70 -99.43 -36.75
C SER A 6 39.65 -98.46 -37.31
N ALA A 7 39.13 -98.72 -38.51
CA ALA A 7 38.11 -97.88 -39.16
C ALA A 7 36.78 -97.74 -38.37
N PRO A 8 36.23 -98.79 -37.72
CA PRO A 8 34.95 -98.66 -37.02
C PRO A 8 35.01 -97.74 -35.79
N ARG A 9 36.15 -97.73 -35.07
CA ARG A 9 36.33 -96.95 -33.84
C ARG A 9 36.64 -95.46 -34.11
N ALA A 10 37.22 -95.14 -35.26
CA ALA A 10 37.44 -93.75 -35.68
C ALA A 10 36.15 -93.11 -36.21
N VAL A 11 35.39 -93.84 -37.03
CA VAL A 11 34.08 -93.41 -37.53
C VAL A 11 33.07 -93.28 -36.38
N ALA A 12 33.01 -94.22 -35.44
CA ALA A 12 32.13 -94.12 -34.28
C ALA A 12 32.43 -92.90 -33.38
N ARG A 13 33.71 -92.52 -33.22
CA ARG A 13 34.10 -91.32 -32.47
C ARG A 13 33.81 -90.02 -33.22
N ALA A 14 33.96 -90.01 -34.55
CA ALA A 14 33.57 -88.86 -35.38
C ALA A 14 32.05 -88.67 -35.40
N VAL A 15 31.29 -89.76 -35.52
CA VAL A 15 29.82 -89.76 -35.43
C VAL A 15 29.37 -89.32 -34.04
N ALA A 16 29.98 -89.82 -32.95
CA ALA A 16 29.66 -89.40 -31.59
C ALA A 16 29.96 -87.92 -31.30
N ARG A 17 31.04 -87.36 -31.88
CA ARG A 17 31.34 -85.92 -31.79
C ARG A 17 30.40 -85.08 -32.65
N ALA A 18 30.05 -85.54 -33.84
CA ALA A 18 29.08 -84.85 -34.71
C ALA A 18 27.66 -84.88 -34.14
N THR A 19 27.25 -85.99 -33.50
CA THR A 19 25.97 -86.10 -32.80
C THR A 19 25.96 -85.31 -31.49
N GLY A 20 27.08 -85.30 -30.74
CA GLY A 20 27.26 -84.47 -29.55
C GLY A 20 27.20 -82.98 -29.85
N ALA A 21 27.97 -82.51 -30.85
CA ALA A 21 27.89 -81.14 -31.35
C ALA A 21 26.49 -80.81 -31.88
N GLY A 22 25.81 -81.73 -32.57
CA GLY A 22 24.42 -81.56 -33.00
C GLY A 22 23.42 -81.47 -31.83
N GLY A 23 23.68 -82.17 -30.72
CA GLY A 23 22.88 -82.07 -29.49
C GLY A 23 23.08 -80.74 -28.77
N GLU A 24 24.32 -80.28 -28.67
CA GLU A 24 24.70 -79.01 -28.04
C GLU A 24 24.18 -77.81 -28.85
N TRP A 25 24.28 -77.85 -30.19
CA TRP A 25 23.67 -76.87 -31.09
C TRP A 25 22.14 -76.83 -30.98
N ARG A 26 21.47 -77.99 -30.82
CA ARG A 26 20.01 -78.03 -30.59
C ARG A 26 19.62 -77.41 -29.26
N ARG A 27 20.41 -77.64 -28.20
CA ARG A 27 20.20 -77.06 -26.87
C ARG A 27 20.37 -75.55 -26.87
N LEU A 28 21.50 -75.04 -27.39
CA LEU A 28 21.75 -73.60 -27.52
C LEU A 28 20.69 -72.91 -28.39
N ARG A 29 20.23 -73.56 -29.46
CA ARG A 29 19.13 -73.05 -30.29
C ARG A 29 17.82 -72.96 -29.53
N ALA A 30 17.52 -73.92 -28.65
CA ALA A 30 16.33 -73.89 -27.79
C ALA A 30 16.41 -72.75 -26.76
N GLU A 31 17.55 -72.61 -26.08
CA GLU A 31 17.79 -71.54 -25.10
C GLU A 31 17.68 -70.14 -25.73
N VAL A 32 18.22 -69.94 -26.95
CA VAL A 32 18.08 -68.67 -27.69
C VAL A 32 16.62 -68.39 -28.11
N VAL A 33 15.85 -69.43 -28.44
CA VAL A 33 14.42 -69.27 -28.77
C VAL A 33 13.61 -68.91 -27.53
N GLU A 34 13.90 -69.52 -26.40
CA GLU A 34 13.28 -69.25 -25.10
C GLU A 34 13.59 -67.84 -24.62
N ALA A 35 14.87 -67.45 -24.59
CA ALA A 35 15.30 -66.09 -24.24
C ALA A 35 14.71 -65.01 -25.17
N ARG A 36 14.54 -65.30 -26.46
CA ARG A 36 13.82 -64.41 -27.40
C ARG A 36 12.32 -64.35 -27.11
N GLY A 37 11.73 -65.44 -26.64
CA GLY A 37 10.33 -65.49 -26.19
C GLY A 37 10.11 -64.60 -24.96
N GLU A 38 10.97 -64.73 -23.95
CA GLU A 38 10.96 -63.92 -22.73
C GLU A 38 11.20 -62.44 -23.03
N ALA A 39 12.21 -62.11 -23.83
CA ALA A 39 12.48 -60.72 -24.22
C ALA A 39 11.31 -60.08 -24.99
N ARG A 40 10.59 -60.86 -25.80
CA ARG A 40 9.37 -60.39 -26.48
C ARG A 40 8.20 -60.20 -25.51
N ALA A 41 8.06 -61.05 -24.50
CA ALA A 41 7.05 -60.91 -23.45
C ALA A 41 7.31 -59.64 -22.61
N ALA A 42 8.54 -59.48 -22.10
CA ALA A 42 8.95 -58.31 -21.34
C ALA A 42 8.78 -57.00 -22.14
N ARG A 43 9.08 -57.02 -23.44
CA ARG A 43 8.85 -55.85 -24.32
C ARG A 43 7.38 -55.50 -24.48
N ARG A 44 6.48 -56.50 -24.54
CA ARG A 44 5.04 -56.26 -24.60
C ARG A 44 4.51 -55.68 -23.28
N GLU A 45 4.96 -56.21 -22.15
CA GLU A 45 4.62 -55.67 -20.83
C GLU A 45 5.11 -54.23 -20.66
N ALA A 46 6.35 -53.92 -21.03
CA ALA A 46 6.90 -52.57 -20.96
C ALA A 46 6.11 -51.58 -21.85
N LEU A 47 5.69 -52.00 -23.05
CA LEU A 47 4.85 -51.18 -23.92
C LEU A 47 3.44 -50.98 -23.35
N HIS A 48 2.87 -51.99 -22.68
CA HIS A 48 1.58 -51.88 -22.02
C HIS A 48 1.65 -50.93 -20.82
N ALA A 49 2.65 -51.08 -19.95
CA ALA A 49 2.91 -50.19 -18.83
C ALA A 49 3.16 -48.74 -19.27
N ARG A 50 3.87 -48.54 -20.40
CA ARG A 50 4.08 -47.19 -20.96
C ARG A 50 2.78 -46.54 -21.41
N ARG A 51 1.87 -47.29 -22.05
CA ARG A 51 0.54 -46.77 -22.44
C ARG A 51 -0.31 -46.42 -21.22
N GLN A 52 -0.31 -47.28 -20.19
CA GLN A 52 -1.01 -46.99 -18.93
C GLN A 52 -0.47 -45.73 -18.25
N LEU A 53 0.86 -45.51 -18.29
CA LEU A 53 1.47 -44.30 -17.76
C LEU A 53 1.12 -43.05 -18.59
N GLU A 54 1.09 -43.15 -19.92
CA GLU A 54 0.66 -42.07 -20.81
C GLU A 54 -0.81 -41.67 -20.55
N GLU A 55 -1.70 -42.64 -20.33
CA GLU A 55 -3.11 -42.41 -19.97
C GLU A 55 -3.24 -41.73 -18.60
N LEU A 56 -2.56 -42.22 -17.57
CA LEU A 56 -2.56 -41.61 -16.23
C LEU A 56 -2.01 -40.18 -16.24
N LEU A 57 -0.99 -39.89 -17.05
CA LEU A 57 -0.45 -38.53 -17.17
C LEU A 57 -1.45 -37.55 -17.79
N VAL A 58 -2.26 -37.99 -18.76
CA VAL A 58 -3.34 -37.17 -19.32
C VAL A 58 -4.41 -36.92 -18.27
N GLU A 59 -4.79 -37.94 -17.50
CA GLU A 59 -5.78 -37.83 -16.43
C GLU A 59 -5.31 -36.86 -15.32
N VAL A 60 -4.06 -36.99 -14.85
CA VAL A 60 -3.48 -36.10 -13.83
C VAL A 60 -3.39 -34.66 -14.33
N ARG A 61 -3.07 -34.42 -15.61
CA ARG A 61 -3.10 -33.07 -16.20
C ARG A 61 -4.51 -32.50 -16.22
N GLY A 62 -5.50 -33.29 -16.63
CA GLY A 62 -6.90 -32.89 -16.60
C GLY A 62 -7.39 -32.51 -15.20
N LEU A 63 -7.06 -33.32 -14.19
CA LEU A 63 -7.38 -33.04 -12.79
C LEU A 63 -6.73 -31.75 -12.27
N ARG A 64 -5.47 -31.49 -12.67
CA ARG A 64 -4.76 -30.26 -12.31
C ARG A 64 -5.39 -29.03 -12.94
N ASP A 65 -5.75 -29.10 -14.21
CA ASP A 65 -6.39 -27.99 -14.92
C ASP A 65 -7.80 -27.72 -14.39
N ASP A 66 -8.54 -28.77 -14.02
CA ASP A 66 -9.82 -28.66 -13.33
C ASP A 66 -9.69 -28.02 -11.94
N ALA A 67 -8.66 -28.39 -11.18
CA ALA A 67 -8.38 -27.79 -9.88
C ALA A 67 -8.04 -26.29 -10.02
N ALA A 68 -7.22 -25.93 -11.01
CA ALA A 68 -6.88 -24.53 -11.29
C ALA A 68 -8.12 -23.70 -11.69
N ARG A 69 -9.00 -24.24 -12.55
CA ARG A 69 -10.27 -23.60 -12.91
C ARG A 69 -11.19 -23.41 -11.71
N ARG A 70 -11.28 -24.40 -10.81
CA ARG A 70 -12.08 -24.29 -9.57
C ARG A 70 -11.52 -23.23 -8.63
N GLU A 71 -10.20 -23.17 -8.47
CA GLU A 71 -9.53 -22.16 -7.63
C GLU A 71 -9.74 -20.74 -8.17
N GLU A 72 -9.63 -20.54 -9.49
CA GLU A 72 -9.90 -19.26 -10.15
C GLU A 72 -11.36 -18.84 -10.01
N ALA A 73 -12.30 -19.77 -10.22
CA ALA A 73 -13.72 -19.51 -10.01
C ALA A 73 -14.05 -19.17 -8.54
N SER A 74 -13.47 -19.88 -7.58
CA SER A 74 -13.62 -19.58 -6.15
C SER A 74 -13.01 -18.23 -5.77
N ARG A 75 -11.86 -17.86 -6.33
CA ARG A 75 -11.26 -16.51 -6.13
C ARG A 75 -12.15 -15.41 -6.70
N ALA A 76 -12.71 -15.60 -7.89
CA ALA A 76 -13.64 -14.64 -8.49
C ALA A 76 -14.93 -14.50 -7.65
N GLN A 77 -15.49 -15.62 -7.18
CA GLN A 77 -16.65 -15.61 -6.29
C GLN A 77 -16.36 -14.92 -4.95
N LEU A 78 -15.22 -15.22 -4.31
CA LEU A 78 -14.80 -14.55 -3.08
C LEU A 78 -14.56 -13.05 -3.29
N GLY A 79 -13.93 -12.66 -4.40
CA GLY A 79 -13.73 -11.25 -4.76
C GLY A 79 -15.04 -10.50 -4.95
N ALA A 80 -16.00 -11.11 -5.65
CA ALA A 80 -17.35 -10.56 -5.81
C ALA A 80 -18.11 -10.48 -4.48
N ALA A 81 -18.01 -11.50 -3.62
CA ALA A 81 -18.64 -11.49 -2.30
C ALA A 81 -18.04 -10.43 -1.37
N VAL A 82 -16.72 -10.25 -1.38
CA VAL A 82 -16.03 -9.19 -0.62
C VAL A 82 -16.39 -7.81 -1.16
N ALA A 83 -16.49 -7.63 -2.48
CA ALA A 83 -16.93 -6.38 -3.08
C ALA A 83 -18.39 -6.06 -2.74
N ALA A 84 -19.28 -7.06 -2.73
CA ALA A 84 -20.66 -6.92 -2.30
C ALA A 84 -20.76 -6.56 -0.81
N VAL A 85 -20.04 -7.27 0.07
CA VAL A 85 -19.99 -6.95 1.51
C VAL A 85 -19.42 -5.56 1.77
N ARG A 86 -18.40 -5.12 1.01
CA ARG A 86 -17.86 -3.75 1.11
C ARG A 86 -18.83 -2.70 0.58
N GLY A 87 -19.53 -2.99 -0.52
CA GLY A 87 -20.58 -2.12 -1.08
C GLY A 87 -21.76 -1.98 -0.13
N ASP A 88 -22.25 -3.11 0.40
CA ASP A 88 -23.32 -3.16 1.39
C ASP A 88 -22.88 -2.50 2.70
N ALA A 89 -21.65 -2.72 3.17
CA ALA A 89 -21.11 -2.01 4.33
C ALA A 89 -20.96 -0.50 4.09
N GLY A 90 -20.57 -0.09 2.88
CA GLY A 90 -20.51 1.32 2.48
C GLY A 90 -21.90 1.97 2.44
N ALA A 91 -22.88 1.31 1.83
CA ALA A 91 -24.27 1.77 1.79
C ALA A 91 -24.92 1.75 3.19
N HIS A 92 -24.64 0.74 4.00
CA HIS A 92 -25.07 0.69 5.40
C HIS A 92 -24.38 1.74 6.25
N HIS A 93 -23.10 2.06 5.98
CA HIS A 93 -22.38 3.14 6.64
C HIS A 93 -22.99 4.50 6.28
N GLU A 94 -23.29 4.76 5.01
CA GLU A 94 -23.99 5.98 4.59
C GLU A 94 -25.43 6.06 5.15
N ASP A 95 -26.20 4.97 5.17
CA ASP A 95 -27.53 4.92 5.81
C ASP A 95 -27.42 5.13 7.33
N LEU A 96 -26.42 4.55 7.98
CA LEU A 96 -26.13 4.79 9.41
C LEU A 96 -25.76 6.25 9.66
N LEU A 97 -24.91 6.86 8.83
CA LEU A 97 -24.55 8.28 8.94
C LEU A 97 -25.75 9.18 8.68
N ALA A 98 -26.61 8.86 7.71
CA ALA A 98 -27.84 9.60 7.45
C ALA A 98 -28.85 9.47 8.61
N ARG A 99 -28.99 8.27 9.19
CA ARG A 99 -29.83 8.03 10.37
C ARG A 99 -29.27 8.70 11.61
N LEU A 100 -27.96 8.66 11.82
CA LEU A 100 -27.27 9.39 12.88
C LEU A 100 -27.49 10.88 12.70
N GLY A 101 -27.28 11.43 11.50
CA GLY A 101 -27.58 12.83 11.20
C GLY A 101 -29.05 13.21 11.43
N ALA A 102 -30.00 12.31 11.15
CA ALA A 102 -31.42 12.54 11.41
C ALA A 102 -31.77 12.45 12.90
N VAL A 103 -31.15 11.53 13.66
CA VAL A 103 -31.27 11.45 15.12
C VAL A 103 -30.68 12.70 15.75
N ASP A 104 -29.51 13.10 15.30
CA ASP A 104 -28.75 14.25 15.76
C ASP A 104 -29.47 15.58 15.46
N ALA A 105 -30.12 15.70 14.30
CA ALA A 105 -31.02 16.82 14.00
C ALA A 105 -32.25 16.86 14.93
N ARG A 106 -32.86 15.70 15.25
CA ARG A 106 -33.99 15.62 16.19
C ARG A 106 -33.59 15.92 17.63
N VAL A 107 -32.42 15.42 18.04
CA VAL A 107 -31.80 15.66 19.35
C VAL A 107 -31.47 17.15 19.46
N GLY A 108 -30.71 17.72 18.52
CA GLY A 108 -30.42 19.15 18.45
C GLY A 108 -31.68 20.03 18.47
N THR A 109 -32.74 19.66 17.76
CA THR A 109 -34.02 20.40 17.78
C THR A 109 -34.68 20.33 19.16
N ARG A 110 -34.79 19.15 19.77
CA ARG A 110 -35.37 18.97 21.12
C ARG A 110 -34.57 19.67 22.21
N LEU A 111 -33.26 19.79 22.04
CA LEU A 111 -32.35 20.36 23.03
C LEU A 111 -32.21 21.87 22.90
N ALA A 112 -32.37 22.41 21.69
CA ALA A 112 -32.65 23.82 21.47
C ALA A 112 -33.97 24.22 22.16
N THR A 113 -34.99 23.35 22.16
CA THR A 113 -36.23 23.55 22.92
C THR A 113 -36.00 23.53 24.45
N HIS A 114 -34.98 22.82 24.95
CA HIS A 114 -34.67 22.69 26.38
C HIS A 114 -33.47 23.56 26.85
N GLN A 115 -33.04 24.55 26.06
CA GLN A 115 -31.92 25.45 26.38
C GLN A 115 -30.60 24.76 26.76
N VAL A 116 -30.33 23.53 26.28
CA VAL A 116 -29.01 22.94 26.48
C VAL A 116 -28.04 23.62 25.52
N ALA A 117 -27.03 24.30 26.08
CA ALA A 117 -26.16 25.19 25.33
C ALA A 117 -25.56 24.49 24.09
N PRO A 118 -25.63 25.09 22.88
CA PRO A 118 -25.06 24.51 21.66
C PRO A 118 -23.58 24.11 21.76
N ALA A 119 -22.82 24.75 22.67
CA ALA A 119 -21.44 24.41 22.97
C ALA A 119 -21.27 23.04 23.68
N LEU A 120 -22.19 22.70 24.59
CA LEU A 120 -22.19 21.40 25.27
C LEU A 120 -22.47 20.26 24.28
N TRP A 121 -23.38 20.48 23.33
CA TRP A 121 -23.69 19.50 22.28
C TRP A 121 -22.54 19.28 21.30
N ARG A 122 -21.85 20.35 20.89
CA ARG A 122 -20.63 20.23 20.09
C ARG A 122 -19.55 19.43 20.81
N GLY A 123 -19.37 19.66 22.11
CA GLY A 123 -18.42 18.92 22.93
C GLY A 123 -18.73 17.41 23.02
N VAL A 124 -20.01 17.04 23.21
CA VAL A 124 -20.43 15.62 23.25
C VAL A 124 -20.20 14.93 21.91
N ARG A 125 -20.60 15.56 20.80
CA ARG A 125 -20.38 14.99 19.46
C ARG A 125 -18.91 14.86 19.10
N ALA A 126 -18.10 15.89 19.36
CA ALA A 126 -16.66 15.84 19.15
C ALA A 126 -16.00 14.69 19.97
N GLY A 127 -16.51 14.42 21.18
CA GLY A 127 -16.06 13.29 21.99
C GLY A 127 -16.40 11.91 21.39
N GLU A 128 -17.61 11.74 20.87
CA GLU A 128 -18.04 10.48 20.23
C GLU A 128 -17.30 10.22 18.92
N VAL A 129 -17.25 11.20 18.02
CA VAL A 129 -16.58 11.05 16.71
C VAL A 129 -15.06 10.93 16.88
N GLY A 130 -14.47 11.64 17.84
CA GLY A 130 -13.07 11.45 18.21
C GLY A 130 -12.76 10.03 18.69
N THR A 131 -13.65 9.43 19.49
CA THR A 131 -13.51 8.04 19.96
C THR A 131 -13.58 7.04 18.80
N TRP A 132 -14.55 7.20 17.91
CA TRP A 132 -14.67 6.35 16.71
C TRP A 132 -13.46 6.50 15.78
N SER A 133 -12.93 7.71 15.66
CA SER A 133 -11.74 7.96 14.84
C SER A 133 -10.50 7.29 15.42
N LEU A 134 -10.34 7.30 16.75
CA LEU A 134 -9.28 6.55 17.42
C LEU A 134 -9.41 5.04 17.20
N LEU A 135 -10.61 4.47 17.30
CA LEU A 135 -10.84 3.05 17.02
C LEU A 135 -10.51 2.71 15.57
N ALA A 136 -10.99 3.50 14.61
CA ALA A 136 -10.68 3.32 13.20
C ALA A 136 -9.17 3.41 12.91
N LEU A 137 -8.46 4.34 13.55
CA LEU A 137 -7.01 4.45 13.46
C LEU A 137 -6.29 3.19 13.97
N ARG A 138 -6.78 2.58 15.06
CA ARG A 138 -6.22 1.33 15.60
C ARG A 138 -6.48 0.14 14.68
N ASP A 139 -7.65 0.11 14.03
CA ASP A 139 -8.00 -0.95 13.06
C ASP A 139 -7.21 -0.84 11.76
N LEU A 140 -7.01 0.39 11.25
CA LEU A 140 -6.26 0.65 10.03
C LEU A 140 -4.75 0.43 10.22
N LEU A 141 -4.23 0.69 11.43
CA LEU A 141 -2.80 0.62 11.75
C LEU A 141 -2.58 -0.25 13.00
N PRO A 142 -2.79 -1.57 12.93
CA PRO A 142 -2.66 -2.45 14.10
C PRO A 142 -1.23 -2.48 14.65
N GLY A 143 -0.22 -2.17 13.82
CA GLY A 143 1.18 -2.03 14.25
C GLY A 143 1.48 -0.74 15.03
N ALA A 144 0.61 0.27 14.99
CA ALA A 144 0.84 1.59 15.58
C ALA A 144 0.52 1.68 17.09
N THR A 145 0.44 0.55 17.81
CA THR A 145 0.05 0.46 19.23
C THR A 145 0.87 1.34 20.18
N ARG A 146 2.11 1.68 19.81
CA ARG A 146 3.02 2.51 20.61
C ARG A 146 2.83 4.01 20.40
N LEU A 147 2.03 4.43 19.42
CA LEU A 147 1.83 5.84 19.15
C LEU A 147 0.91 6.50 20.19
N PRO A 148 1.26 7.71 20.64
CA PRO A 148 0.37 8.48 21.50
C PRO A 148 -0.95 8.76 20.75
N PRO A 149 -2.08 8.77 21.47
CA PRO A 149 -3.34 9.13 20.84
C PRO A 149 -3.28 10.59 20.33
N PRO A 150 -3.84 10.87 19.13
CA PRO A 150 -3.99 12.23 18.63
C PRO A 150 -4.92 13.08 19.53
N GLY A 151 -4.84 14.41 19.39
CA GLY A 151 -5.59 15.36 20.23
C GLY A 151 -5.05 15.58 21.64
N GLY A 152 -3.73 15.42 21.85
CA GLY A 152 -3.06 15.44 23.16
C GLY A 152 -3.48 16.55 24.14
N ALA A 153 -3.22 16.33 25.43
CA ALA A 153 -3.74 17.14 26.55
C ALA A 153 -3.43 18.65 26.50
N ALA A 154 -2.47 19.08 25.69
CA ALA A 154 -2.08 20.48 25.55
C ALA A 154 -2.97 21.28 24.57
N GLY A 155 -3.86 20.65 23.80
CA GLY A 155 -4.83 21.34 22.93
C GLY A 155 -4.30 21.86 21.59
N TRP A 156 -3.02 21.68 21.32
CA TRP A 156 -2.33 22.12 20.08
C TRP A 156 -2.18 21.03 19.02
N ALA A 157 -2.51 19.78 19.33
CA ALA A 157 -2.33 18.67 18.40
C ALA A 157 -3.56 18.47 17.52
N ALA A 158 -3.32 18.10 16.25
CA ALA A 158 -4.36 17.65 15.33
C ALA A 158 -5.33 16.64 15.99
N THR A 159 -6.63 16.80 15.69
CA THR A 159 -7.68 15.97 16.28
C THR A 159 -7.60 14.52 15.76
N PRO A 160 -8.21 13.55 16.48
CA PRO A 160 -8.33 12.19 15.95
C PRO A 160 -9.00 12.11 14.56
N GLU A 161 -9.98 12.98 14.28
CA GLU A 161 -10.64 13.06 12.98
C GLU A 161 -9.68 13.57 11.89
N THR A 162 -8.94 14.64 12.15
CA THR A 162 -7.92 15.16 11.23
C THR A 162 -6.86 14.08 10.96
N VAL A 163 -6.37 13.40 11.99
CA VAL A 163 -5.37 12.33 11.81
C VAL A 163 -5.94 11.14 11.04
N LEU A 164 -7.19 10.74 11.27
CA LEU A 164 -7.84 9.69 10.49
C LEU A 164 -7.95 10.06 9.01
N LEU A 165 -8.29 11.32 8.71
CA LEU A 165 -8.32 11.83 7.35
C LEU A 165 -6.95 11.70 6.67
N LEU A 166 -5.88 12.16 7.33
CA LEU A 166 -4.50 12.06 6.82
C LEU A 166 -4.08 10.62 6.56
N VAL A 167 -4.36 9.71 7.51
CA VAL A 167 -4.04 8.28 7.37
C VAL A 167 -4.78 7.66 6.17
N ARG A 168 -6.07 7.97 6.00
CA ARG A 168 -6.85 7.50 4.85
C ARG A 168 -6.28 7.99 3.53
N GLU A 169 -5.91 9.27 3.45
CA GLU A 169 -5.29 9.85 2.25
C GLU A 169 -3.97 9.16 1.88
N VAL A 170 -3.14 8.82 2.87
CA VAL A 170 -1.88 8.09 2.66
C VAL A 170 -2.14 6.66 2.18
N LEU A 171 -3.06 5.94 2.83
CA LEU A 171 -3.39 4.56 2.48
C LEU A 171 -4.04 4.44 1.09
N ALA A 172 -4.76 5.46 0.64
CA ALA A 172 -5.44 5.47 -0.66
C ALA A 172 -4.52 5.65 -1.88
N ARG A 173 -3.25 6.06 -1.70
CA ARG A 173 -2.32 6.29 -2.84
C ARG A 173 -1.95 5.00 -3.57
N ARG A 174 -1.29 5.10 -4.73
CA ARG A 174 -0.80 3.92 -5.49
C ARG A 174 0.70 3.66 -5.38
N GLU A 175 1.51 4.69 -5.17
CA GLU A 175 2.98 4.60 -5.09
C GLU A 175 3.53 4.98 -3.70
N HIS A 176 4.85 5.05 -3.52
CA HIS A 176 5.47 5.50 -2.27
C HIS A 176 5.25 7.00 -2.08
N PRO A 177 4.27 7.44 -1.26
CA PRO A 177 3.83 8.80 -1.31
C PRO A 177 4.78 9.72 -0.56
N VAL A 178 4.88 10.95 -1.05
CA VAL A 178 5.64 12.03 -0.43
C VAL A 178 4.70 12.93 0.34
N VAL A 179 4.83 12.95 1.67
CA VAL A 179 4.02 13.80 2.54
C VAL A 179 4.88 14.96 3.03
N VAL A 180 4.35 16.18 2.94
CA VAL A 180 4.93 17.35 3.59
C VAL A 180 3.95 17.85 4.63
N GLU A 181 4.49 18.19 5.80
CA GLU A 181 3.71 18.71 6.91
C GLU A 181 4.32 20.03 7.38
N LEU A 182 3.49 21.04 7.63
CA LEU A 182 3.88 22.27 8.30
C LEU A 182 3.33 22.20 9.73
N GLY A 183 4.20 22.23 10.73
CA GLY A 183 3.90 21.91 12.13
C GLY A 183 4.10 20.42 12.40
N SER A 184 5.07 20.07 13.24
CA SER A 184 5.39 18.67 13.54
C SER A 184 4.59 18.13 14.74
N GLY A 185 4.58 16.81 14.95
CA GLY A 185 4.10 16.23 16.21
C GLY A 185 3.49 14.83 16.07
N THR A 186 2.34 14.64 16.74
CA THR A 186 1.65 13.34 16.75
C THR A 186 1.17 12.95 15.34
N SER A 187 0.68 13.90 14.55
CA SER A 187 0.29 13.68 13.14
C SER A 187 1.44 13.11 12.34
N THR A 188 2.66 13.63 12.50
CA THR A 188 3.88 13.12 11.84
C THR A 188 4.07 11.62 12.09
N ALA A 189 3.90 11.18 13.34
CA ALA A 189 4.09 9.79 13.71
C ALA A 189 3.00 8.87 13.12
N TRP A 190 1.75 9.33 13.12
CA TRP A 190 0.63 8.57 12.53
C TRP A 190 0.74 8.47 11.01
N VAL A 191 1.14 9.56 10.34
CA VAL A 191 1.43 9.57 8.91
C VAL A 191 2.59 8.61 8.59
N ALA A 192 3.70 8.68 9.33
CA ALA A 192 4.83 7.77 9.13
C ALA A 192 4.43 6.29 9.34
N ALA A 193 3.54 6.01 10.29
CA ALA A 193 3.03 4.66 10.49
C ALA A 193 2.14 4.19 9.33
N ALA A 194 1.31 5.07 8.78
CA ALA A 194 0.54 4.77 7.58
C ALA A 194 1.43 4.51 6.35
N LEU A 195 2.51 5.29 6.19
CA LEU A 195 3.51 5.07 5.15
C LEU A 195 4.18 3.70 5.30
N ARG A 196 4.44 3.26 6.55
CA ARG A 196 4.98 1.92 6.79
C ARG A 196 4.00 0.81 6.45
N GLU A 197 2.76 0.93 6.91
CA GLU A 197 1.71 -0.07 6.64
C GLU A 197 1.52 -0.27 5.13
N ARG A 198 1.62 0.83 4.38
CA ARG A 198 1.57 0.86 2.92
C ARG A 198 2.78 0.21 2.23
N GLY A 199 3.88 0.01 2.95
CA GLY A 199 5.13 -0.55 2.41
C GLY A 199 6.17 0.48 1.95
N GLY A 200 5.99 1.77 2.26
CA GLY A 200 7.02 2.80 2.09
C GLY A 200 6.49 4.16 1.62
N GLY A 201 7.39 5.13 1.58
CA GLY A 201 7.13 6.55 1.33
C GLY A 201 7.97 7.40 2.29
N ARG A 202 7.68 8.71 2.37
CA ARG A 202 8.34 9.57 3.36
C ARG A 202 7.44 10.71 3.80
N VAL A 203 7.60 11.15 5.04
CA VAL A 203 7.04 12.39 5.56
C VAL A 203 8.16 13.37 5.94
N VAL A 204 8.03 14.62 5.53
CA VAL A 204 8.93 15.71 5.91
C VAL A 204 8.11 16.79 6.61
N SER A 205 8.31 16.95 7.93
CA SER A 205 7.64 17.98 8.72
C SER A 205 8.56 19.18 8.93
N VAL A 206 8.02 20.40 8.78
CA VAL A 206 8.72 21.64 9.11
C VAL A 206 8.18 22.18 10.43
N GLU A 207 9.06 22.39 11.39
CA GLU A 207 8.74 22.89 12.71
C GLU A 207 9.47 24.20 13.00
N HIS A 208 8.77 25.19 13.54
CA HIS A 208 9.35 26.49 13.86
C HIS A 208 10.10 26.51 15.19
N ASP A 209 9.69 25.69 16.15
CA ASP A 209 10.28 25.60 17.49
C ASP A 209 11.25 24.41 17.58
N GLU A 210 12.54 24.69 17.81
CA GLU A 210 13.58 23.66 17.86
C GLU A 210 13.34 22.65 19.01
N HIS A 211 12.83 23.10 20.15
CA HIS A 211 12.53 22.23 21.28
C HIS A 211 11.39 21.25 20.96
N TYR A 212 10.34 21.74 20.29
CA TYR A 212 9.23 20.93 19.83
C TYR A 212 9.69 19.92 18.76
N ALA A 213 10.48 20.37 17.78
CA ALA A 213 11.08 19.50 16.76
C ALA A 213 11.89 18.35 17.38
N ASP A 214 12.69 18.64 18.39
CA ASP A 214 13.46 17.64 19.12
C ASP A 214 12.56 16.66 19.89
N GLY A 215 11.46 17.13 20.46
CA GLY A 215 10.41 16.30 21.03
C GLY A 215 9.83 15.32 20.00
N THR A 216 9.43 15.83 18.84
CA THR A 216 8.87 15.01 17.74
C THR A 216 9.89 13.99 17.26
N ARG A 217 11.15 14.38 17.02
CA ARG A 217 12.23 13.46 16.59
C ARG A 217 12.47 12.33 17.60
N ARG A 218 12.43 12.62 18.92
CA ARG A 218 12.57 11.59 19.96
C ARG A 218 11.39 10.63 19.93
N ALA A 219 10.16 11.13 19.77
CA ALA A 219 8.97 10.30 19.69
C ALA A 219 9.00 9.38 18.46
N LEU A 220 9.41 9.91 17.30
CA LEU A 220 9.57 9.14 16.06
C LEU A 220 10.61 8.03 16.22
N ARG A 221 11.80 8.33 16.76
CA ARG A 221 12.82 7.31 17.05
C ARG A 221 12.34 6.24 18.03
N ALA A 222 11.65 6.64 19.10
CA ALA A 222 11.11 5.69 20.08
C ALA A 222 10.06 4.74 19.47
N ALA A 223 9.32 5.22 18.46
CA ALA A 223 8.37 4.43 17.68
C ALA A 223 9.01 3.68 16.48
N GLY A 224 10.32 3.85 16.26
CA GLY A 224 11.04 3.30 15.10
C GLY A 224 10.48 3.82 13.77
N LEU A 225 10.16 5.11 13.70
CA LEU A 225 9.56 5.81 12.56
C LEU A 225 10.51 6.78 11.85
N ASP A 226 11.73 6.93 12.34
CA ASP A 226 12.76 7.85 11.86
C ASP A 226 13.37 7.43 10.51
N ASP A 227 13.11 6.22 10.03
CA ASP A 227 13.48 5.76 8.68
C ASP A 227 12.57 6.32 7.58
N LEU A 228 11.33 6.68 7.92
CA LEU A 228 10.31 7.20 7.00
C LEU A 228 9.98 8.68 7.26
N SER A 229 10.61 9.30 8.26
CA SER A 229 10.28 10.65 8.70
C SER A 229 11.51 11.55 8.85
N GLU A 230 11.35 12.80 8.45
CA GLU A 230 12.34 13.86 8.64
C GLU A 230 11.66 15.08 9.27
N VAL A 231 12.28 15.69 10.28
CA VAL A 231 11.79 16.92 10.89
C VAL A 231 12.83 18.02 10.67
N LEU A 232 12.46 19.03 9.89
CA LEU A 232 13.25 20.22 9.59
C LEU A 232 12.91 21.32 10.59
N VAL A 233 13.92 22.05 11.09
CA VAL A 233 13.68 23.28 11.86
C VAL A 233 13.69 24.46 10.90
N GLY A 234 12.64 25.26 10.95
CA GLY A 234 12.50 26.51 10.21
C GLY A 234 11.97 27.61 11.10
N ALA A 235 12.86 28.24 11.87
CA ALA A 235 12.51 29.39 12.71
C ALA A 235 11.86 30.49 11.86
N LEU A 236 10.71 31.00 12.31
CA LEU A 236 9.94 31.96 11.52
C LEU A 236 10.73 33.24 11.31
N ALA A 237 10.76 33.69 10.06
CA ALA A 237 11.41 34.92 9.67
C ALA A 237 10.43 35.78 8.86
N PRO A 238 10.58 37.11 8.84
CA PRO A 238 9.87 37.97 7.91
C PRO A 238 10.08 37.46 6.47
N LEU A 239 9.00 37.37 5.70
CA LEU A 239 9.10 37.07 4.29
C LEU A 239 9.78 38.23 3.56
N PRO A 240 10.74 37.95 2.66
CA PRO A 240 11.25 38.98 1.75
C PRO A 240 10.12 39.64 0.94
N ASP A 241 10.35 40.89 0.54
CA ASP A 241 9.38 41.64 -0.27
C ASP A 241 9.03 40.87 -1.55
N GLY A 242 7.74 40.60 -1.75
CA GLY A 242 7.22 39.91 -2.93
C GLY A 242 7.31 38.38 -2.93
N THR A 243 7.80 37.74 -1.86
CA THR A 243 7.89 36.26 -1.78
C THR A 243 6.72 35.61 -1.01
N GLY A 244 5.71 36.40 -0.63
CA GLY A 244 4.50 35.95 0.03
C GLY A 244 3.22 36.40 -0.68
N PRO A 245 2.05 35.93 -0.23
CA PRO A 245 0.78 36.43 -0.74
C PRO A 245 0.70 37.96 -0.65
N ALA A 246 0.11 38.61 -1.65
CA ALA A 246 0.03 40.08 -1.68
C ALA A 246 -0.56 40.64 -0.38
N GLY A 247 0.14 41.61 0.22
CA GLY A 247 -0.23 42.26 1.48
C GLY A 247 0.02 41.43 2.75
N HIS A 248 0.64 40.25 2.65
CA HIS A 248 0.93 39.41 3.81
C HIS A 248 2.25 39.84 4.47
N THR A 249 2.22 40.05 5.80
CA THR A 249 3.35 40.57 6.59
C THR A 249 3.73 39.67 7.76
N THR A 250 3.01 38.56 7.97
CA THR A 250 3.28 37.61 9.04
C THR A 250 4.55 36.81 8.72
N ALA A 251 5.38 36.59 9.75
CA ALA A 251 6.59 35.78 9.62
C ALA A 251 6.24 34.33 9.24
N TRP A 252 7.09 33.73 8.42
CA TRP A 252 6.85 32.41 7.84
C TRP A 252 8.15 31.59 7.80
N TYR A 253 8.04 30.34 7.35
CA TYR A 253 9.19 29.47 7.14
C TYR A 253 10.17 30.06 6.11
N PRO A 254 11.47 30.10 6.42
CA PRO A 254 12.51 30.59 5.52
C PRO A 254 12.59 29.83 4.18
N GLU A 255 13.00 30.53 3.12
CA GLU A 255 13.07 29.96 1.77
C GLU A 255 14.08 28.80 1.66
N ASP A 256 15.19 28.86 2.39
CA ASP A 256 16.19 27.78 2.43
C ASP A 256 15.63 26.49 3.02
N VAL A 257 14.69 26.59 3.96
CA VAL A 257 13.97 25.42 4.51
C VAL A 257 12.99 24.88 3.49
N VAL A 258 12.23 25.75 2.82
CA VAL A 258 11.29 25.36 1.76
C VAL A 258 12.01 24.65 0.60
N ARG A 259 13.18 25.13 0.18
CA ARG A 259 14.00 24.53 -0.88
C ARG A 259 14.53 23.13 -0.56
N ARG A 260 14.51 22.72 0.72
CA ARG A 260 14.91 21.37 1.15
C ARG A 260 13.76 20.36 1.08
N LEU A 261 12.53 20.83 0.88
CA LEU A 261 11.36 19.96 0.79
C LEU A 261 11.39 19.14 -0.51
N PRO A 262 10.93 17.87 -0.47
CA PRO A 262 10.90 17.03 -1.63
C PRO A 262 9.87 17.52 -2.67
N PRO A 263 10.14 17.36 -3.98
CA PRO A 263 9.14 17.61 -5.02
C PRO A 263 8.13 16.46 -5.10
N LEU A 264 7.09 16.65 -5.91
CA LEU A 264 5.99 15.68 -6.15
C LEU A 264 5.30 15.27 -4.84
N VAL A 265 4.97 16.26 -4.02
CA VAL A 265 4.24 16.08 -2.77
C VAL A 265 2.82 15.59 -3.06
N ASP A 266 2.52 14.40 -2.57
CA ASP A 266 1.22 13.75 -2.64
C ASP A 266 0.21 14.37 -1.68
N LEU A 267 0.65 14.65 -0.46
CA LEU A 267 -0.17 15.18 0.62
C LEU A 267 0.58 16.30 1.31
N LEU A 268 0.00 17.50 1.30
CA LEU A 268 0.45 18.64 2.08
C LEU A 268 -0.50 18.81 3.28
N PHE A 269 0.00 18.65 4.50
CA PHE A 269 -0.74 18.98 5.72
C PHE A 269 -0.25 20.30 6.31
N VAL A 270 -1.17 21.25 6.54
CA VAL A 270 -0.88 22.60 7.02
C VAL A 270 -1.49 22.78 8.40
N ASP A 271 -0.69 22.55 9.43
CA ASP A 271 -1.04 22.78 10.86
C ASP A 271 -0.14 23.87 11.49
N GLY A 272 0.82 24.39 10.74
CA GLY A 272 1.80 25.35 11.21
C GLY A 272 2.03 26.47 10.21
N PRO A 273 2.60 27.58 10.68
CA PRO A 273 2.86 27.96 12.05
C PRO A 273 1.56 28.19 12.84
N PRO A 274 1.62 28.22 14.18
CA PRO A 274 0.45 28.44 15.02
C PRO A 274 -0.25 29.75 14.69
N GLY A 275 -1.59 29.79 14.68
CA GLY A 275 -2.34 31.03 14.38
C GLY A 275 -1.99 32.23 15.28
N GLY A 276 -1.45 31.99 16.47
CA GLY A 276 -0.94 33.05 17.36
C GLY A 276 0.31 33.79 16.87
N THR A 277 0.96 33.34 15.80
CA THR A 277 2.17 33.98 15.24
C THR A 277 1.84 35.20 14.38
N GLY A 278 0.59 35.33 13.91
CA GLY A 278 0.09 36.53 13.26
C GLY A 278 -1.09 36.26 12.31
N PRO A 279 -1.68 37.32 11.75
CA PRO A 279 -2.86 37.21 10.92
C PRO A 279 -2.63 36.33 9.69
N ALA A 280 -3.62 35.48 9.43
CA ALA A 280 -3.65 34.51 8.35
C ALA A 280 -2.34 33.74 8.23
N ALA A 281 -1.73 33.36 9.37
CA ALA A 281 -0.39 32.79 9.44
C ALA A 281 -0.20 31.75 8.35
N ARG A 282 -1.10 30.76 8.26
CA ARG A 282 -1.06 29.60 7.34
C ARG A 282 -1.26 29.92 5.85
N ARG A 283 -1.69 31.14 5.47
CA ARG A 283 -1.99 31.52 4.08
C ARG A 283 -0.84 31.30 3.08
N PRO A 284 0.44 31.53 3.41
CA PRO A 284 1.54 31.34 2.47
C PRO A 284 1.79 29.89 2.08
N ALA A 285 1.28 28.89 2.82
CA ALA A 285 1.61 27.49 2.61
C ALA A 285 1.36 27.00 1.18
N LEU A 286 0.13 27.17 0.67
CA LEU A 286 -0.21 26.71 -0.67
C LEU A 286 0.58 27.43 -1.77
N PRO A 287 0.63 28.77 -1.85
CA PRO A 287 1.39 29.44 -2.91
C PRO A 287 2.91 29.18 -2.83
N ALA A 288 3.48 29.03 -1.64
CA ALA A 288 4.90 28.75 -1.48
C ALA A 288 5.27 27.31 -1.89
N LEU A 289 4.36 26.37 -1.73
CA LEU A 289 4.60 24.94 -1.98
C LEU A 289 3.93 24.41 -3.25
N ALA A 290 3.14 25.22 -3.96
CA ALA A 290 2.41 24.81 -5.15
C ALA A 290 3.31 24.15 -6.21
N GLY A 291 4.52 24.67 -6.42
CA GLY A 291 5.48 24.11 -7.37
C GLY A 291 6.06 22.74 -6.97
N LEU A 292 5.85 22.30 -5.74
CA LEU A 292 6.27 20.99 -5.24
C LEU A 292 5.13 19.98 -5.28
N LEU A 293 3.86 20.39 -5.44
CA LEU A 293 2.71 19.50 -5.38
C LEU A 293 2.65 18.59 -6.61
N ALA A 294 2.36 17.31 -6.39
CA ALA A 294 2.04 16.39 -7.47
C ALA A 294 0.67 16.75 -8.08
N PRO A 295 0.42 16.43 -9.36
CA PRO A 295 -0.92 16.48 -9.91
C PRO A 295 -1.88 15.60 -9.09
N GLY A 296 -3.07 16.12 -8.77
CA GLY A 296 -4.01 15.40 -7.91
C GLY A 296 -3.65 15.40 -6.41
N ALA A 297 -2.63 16.14 -5.99
CA ALA A 297 -2.23 16.22 -4.58
C ALA A 297 -3.38 16.66 -3.67
N ALA A 298 -3.39 16.13 -2.45
CA ALA A 298 -4.30 16.60 -1.41
C ALA A 298 -3.60 17.68 -0.59
N VAL A 299 -4.33 18.74 -0.27
CA VAL A 299 -3.90 19.79 0.65
C VAL A 299 -4.90 19.82 1.80
N VAL A 300 -4.44 19.52 3.02
CA VAL A 300 -5.27 19.52 4.22
C VAL A 300 -4.86 20.70 5.09
N LEU A 301 -5.80 21.59 5.40
CA LEU A 301 -5.61 22.70 6.34
C LEU A 301 -6.29 22.36 7.65
N ASP A 302 -5.55 22.41 8.77
CA ASP A 302 -6.12 22.24 10.12
C ASP A 302 -6.70 23.55 10.67
N ASP A 303 -7.44 23.45 11.78
CA ASP A 303 -8.15 24.55 12.45
C ASP A 303 -9.19 25.32 11.60
N THR A 304 -9.78 24.72 10.57
CA THR A 304 -10.83 25.36 9.77
C THR A 304 -12.15 25.55 10.51
N ASP A 305 -12.24 25.17 11.79
CA ASP A 305 -13.29 25.64 12.70
C ASP A 305 -13.15 27.13 13.05
N ARG A 306 -11.95 27.69 12.92
CA ARG A 306 -11.66 29.10 13.14
C ARG A 306 -12.06 29.96 11.92
N PRO A 307 -12.54 31.21 12.14
CA PRO A 307 -12.91 32.09 11.03
C PRO A 307 -11.75 32.46 10.11
N GLU A 308 -10.55 32.62 10.65
CA GLU A 308 -9.36 33.06 9.90
C GLU A 308 -8.89 31.98 8.93
N GLU A 309 -8.80 30.73 9.37
CA GLU A 309 -8.46 29.58 8.52
C GLU A 309 -9.52 29.34 7.45
N ARG A 310 -10.80 29.63 7.70
CA ARG A 310 -11.85 29.60 6.67
C ARG A 310 -11.63 30.66 5.59
N GLU A 311 -11.19 31.85 5.97
CA GLU A 311 -10.80 32.89 5.01
C GLU A 311 -9.57 32.44 4.20
N VAL A 312 -8.60 31.76 4.83
CA VAL A 312 -7.44 31.18 4.11
C VAL A 312 -7.91 30.19 3.03
N VAL A 313 -8.83 29.28 3.36
CA VAL A 313 -9.44 28.36 2.37
C VAL A 313 -10.08 29.13 1.22
N ALA A 314 -10.88 30.16 1.53
CA ALA A 314 -11.53 30.98 0.51
C ALA A 314 -10.51 31.65 -0.42
N ARG A 315 -9.44 32.22 0.12
CA ARG A 315 -8.36 32.82 -0.68
C ARG A 315 -7.64 31.81 -1.55
N TRP A 316 -7.35 30.62 -1.05
CA TRP A 316 -6.71 29.58 -1.87
C TRP A 316 -7.59 29.14 -3.03
N LEU A 317 -8.91 29.03 -2.83
CA LEU A 317 -9.85 28.72 -3.90
C LEU A 317 -9.95 29.83 -4.96
N GLU A 318 -9.79 31.10 -4.54
CA GLU A 318 -9.71 32.25 -5.46
C GLU A 318 -8.39 32.27 -6.24
N ASP A 319 -7.28 32.03 -5.55
CA ASP A 319 -5.92 32.22 -6.08
C ASP A 319 -5.42 31.03 -6.94
N VAL A 320 -5.97 29.82 -6.74
CA VAL A 320 -5.52 28.58 -7.41
C VAL A 320 -6.62 28.00 -8.29
N PRO A 321 -6.57 28.21 -9.62
CA PRO A 321 -7.54 27.65 -10.54
C PRO A 321 -7.64 26.11 -10.47
N GLY A 322 -8.87 25.60 -10.38
CA GLY A 322 -9.15 24.16 -10.35
C GLY A 322 -9.00 23.50 -8.98
N LEU A 323 -8.52 24.22 -7.95
CA LEU A 323 -8.55 23.76 -6.57
C LEU A 323 -10.00 23.58 -6.11
N ARG A 324 -10.32 22.46 -5.46
CA ARG A 324 -11.67 22.17 -4.96
C ARG A 324 -11.64 21.62 -3.54
N VAL A 325 -12.63 21.96 -2.74
CA VAL A 325 -12.88 21.28 -1.45
C VAL A 325 -13.47 19.90 -1.74
N GLU A 326 -12.91 18.87 -1.13
CA GLU A 326 -13.35 17.48 -1.32
C GLU A 326 -13.91 16.89 -0.02
N ALA A 327 -13.39 17.28 1.14
CA ALA A 327 -13.93 16.87 2.43
C ALA A 327 -13.67 17.92 3.52
N THR A 328 -14.47 17.87 4.58
CA THR A 328 -14.28 18.65 5.81
C THR A 328 -14.53 17.78 7.02
N THR A 329 -13.72 17.90 8.06
CA THR A 329 -13.95 17.32 9.39
C THR A 329 -14.48 18.40 10.34
N ASP A 330 -14.52 18.10 11.64
CA ASP A 330 -14.80 19.09 12.67
C ASP A 330 -13.84 20.30 12.64
N ARG A 331 -12.56 20.07 12.33
CA ARG A 331 -11.49 21.08 12.40
C ARG A 331 -10.56 21.14 11.20
N ALA A 332 -10.68 20.28 10.19
CA ALA A 332 -9.82 20.34 9.01
C ALA A 332 -10.61 20.37 7.70
N THR A 333 -10.02 20.96 6.67
CA THR A 333 -10.56 20.97 5.30
C THR A 333 -9.55 20.34 4.35
N LEU A 334 -10.00 19.36 3.57
CA LEU A 334 -9.24 18.74 2.49
C LEU A 334 -9.61 19.38 1.17
N LEU A 335 -8.58 19.85 0.47
CA LEU A 335 -8.62 20.39 -0.87
C LEU A 335 -7.87 19.47 -1.83
N ARG A 336 -8.32 19.44 -3.08
CA ARG A 336 -7.71 18.65 -4.16
C ARG A 336 -7.17 19.56 -5.25
N VAL A 337 -5.89 19.39 -5.53
CA VAL A 337 -5.21 20.02 -6.67
C VAL A 337 -5.65 19.33 -7.96
N PRO A 338 -5.86 20.04 -9.09
CA PRO A 338 -6.20 19.42 -10.37
C PRO A 338 -5.11 18.45 -10.86
N ASP A 339 -5.49 17.49 -11.70
CA ASP A 339 -4.59 16.46 -12.26
C ASP A 339 -3.72 17.02 -13.42
N ASP A 340 -3.97 18.25 -13.82
CA ASP A 340 -3.49 18.91 -15.02
C ASP A 340 -2.72 20.19 -14.67
N HIS A 341 -1.44 20.04 -14.34
CA HIS A 341 -0.49 21.15 -14.32
C HIS A 341 0.16 21.33 -15.69
N GLY A 342 -0.37 22.25 -16.49
CA GLY A 342 0.24 22.74 -17.73
C GLY A 342 1.51 23.60 -17.52
N GLY A 343 2.43 23.17 -16.66
CA GLY A 343 3.75 23.80 -16.47
C GLY A 343 4.87 22.92 -17.06
N PRO A 344 5.94 23.50 -17.63
CA PRO A 344 6.99 22.73 -18.28
C PRO A 344 7.70 21.82 -17.27
N ARG A 345 7.73 20.51 -17.56
CA ARG A 345 8.58 19.56 -16.84
C ARG A 345 10.04 20.00 -17.00
N PRO A 346 10.85 20.06 -15.93
CA PRO A 346 12.29 20.15 -16.11
C PRO A 346 12.74 18.89 -16.85
N ASP A 347 13.28 19.08 -18.05
CA ASP A 347 13.74 18.00 -18.92
C ASP A 347 14.70 17.09 -18.16
N ALA A 348 14.37 15.81 -18.07
CA ALA A 348 15.31 14.79 -17.66
C ALA A 348 16.50 14.84 -18.64
N PRO A 349 17.76 14.82 -18.16
CA PRO A 349 18.91 14.79 -19.06
C PRO A 349 18.81 13.51 -19.92
N GLY A 350 18.59 13.72 -21.21
CA GLY A 350 18.55 12.63 -22.19
C GLY A 350 19.84 11.81 -22.16
N PRO A 351 19.78 10.51 -22.50
CA PRO A 351 20.93 9.64 -22.44
C PRO A 351 22.04 10.20 -23.32
N ALA A 352 23.23 10.34 -22.74
CA ALA A 352 24.43 10.75 -23.44
C ALA A 352 24.61 9.89 -24.70
N ALA A 353 24.53 10.54 -25.86
CA ALA A 353 24.90 9.93 -27.12
C ALA A 353 26.40 9.65 -27.06
N GLY A 354 26.76 8.37 -27.09
CA GLY A 354 28.14 7.94 -27.28
C GLY A 354 28.65 8.41 -28.64
N GLY A 355 29.82 9.05 -28.62
CA GLY A 355 30.65 9.41 -29.76
C GLY A 355 32.10 9.39 -29.33
#